data_AF-A0A379X205-F1
#
_entry.id   AF-A0A379X205-F1
#
_cell.length_a   1.000
_cell.length_b   1.000
_cell.length_c   1.000
_cell.angle_alpha   90.00
_cell.angle_beta   90.00
_cell.angle_gamma   90.00
#
_symmetry.space_group_name_H-M   'P 1'
#
loop_
_entity.id
_entity.type
_entity.pdbx_description
1 polymer ?
#
loop_
_entity_poly.entity_id
_entity_poly.type
_entity_poly.pdbx_seq_one_letter_code
_entity_poly.pdbx_strand_id
1 'polypeptide(L)'
;MLLGLIYANGVGIAADDEKAAWYFKRSSAISRTGYSEYWAGMMFLNGEPGFIEKNKQKALHWLNLSCLEGFDTGCEEFETLTNG
;
A
#
# COMPACT_ATOMS: atom_id res chain seq x y z
N MET A 1 -9.26 -3.84 -0.62
CA MET A 1 -7.93 -3.82 -1.28
C MET A 1 -7.97 -3.16 -2.65
N LEU A 2 -8.57 -3.75 -3.70
CA LEU A 2 -8.50 -3.21 -5.07
C LEU A 2 -8.98 -1.75 -5.22
N LEU A 3 -10.10 -1.38 -4.60
CA LEU A 3 -10.63 -0.01 -4.72
C LEU A 3 -9.67 1.03 -4.11
N GLY A 4 -9.04 0.70 -2.97
CA GLY A 4 -8.00 1.54 -2.40
C GLY A 4 -6.78 1.66 -3.32
N LEU A 5 -6.41 0.58 -4.00
CA LEU A 5 -5.29 0.58 -4.95
C LEU A 5 -5.57 1.43 -6.19
N ILE A 6 -6.80 1.47 -6.68
CA ILE A 6 -7.20 2.35 -7.79
C ILE A 6 -7.01 3.83 -7.39
N TYR A 7 -7.47 4.22 -6.19
CA TYR A 7 -7.27 5.57 -5.67
C TYR A 7 -5.79 5.89 -5.39
N ALA A 8 -5.04 4.95 -4.84
CA ALA A 8 -3.60 5.12 -4.59
C ALA A 8 -2.80 5.24 -5.89
N ASN A 9 -3.22 4.55 -6.96
CA ASN A 9 -2.52 4.53 -8.23
C ASN A 9 -2.80 5.82 -9.03
N GLY A 10 -4.07 6.21 -9.14
CA GLY A 10 -4.48 7.37 -9.95
C GLY A 10 -4.52 7.10 -11.45
N VAL A 11 -4.74 5.83 -11.87
CA VAL A 11 -4.92 5.49 -13.29
C VAL A 11 -6.40 5.56 -13.65
N GLY A 12 -6.74 6.44 -14.60
CA GLY A 12 -8.11 6.67 -15.05
C GLY A 12 -8.96 7.55 -14.11
N ILE A 13 -8.46 7.87 -12.91
CA ILE A 13 -9.03 8.82 -11.95
C ILE A 13 -7.90 9.62 -11.27
N ALA A 14 -8.22 10.75 -10.62
CA ALA A 14 -7.24 11.45 -9.79
C ALA A 14 -6.82 10.57 -8.60
N ALA A 15 -5.53 10.56 -8.28
CA ALA A 15 -5.02 9.87 -7.10
C ALA A 15 -5.57 10.53 -5.83
N ASP A 16 -5.90 9.71 -4.83
CA ASP A 16 -6.50 10.14 -3.56
C ASP A 16 -6.06 9.18 -2.45
N ASP A 17 -4.90 9.47 -1.84
CA ASP A 17 -4.30 8.61 -0.82
C ASP A 17 -5.14 8.54 0.46
N GLU A 18 -5.94 9.57 0.76
CA GLU A 18 -6.86 9.55 1.90
C GLU A 18 -7.99 8.54 1.69
N LYS A 19 -8.65 8.56 0.52
CA LYS A 19 -9.64 7.53 0.17
C LYS A 19 -9.01 6.15 0.09
N ALA A 20 -7.81 6.04 -0.48
CA ALA A 20 -7.10 4.77 -0.55
C ALA A 20 -6.87 4.18 0.85
N ALA A 21 -6.34 4.98 1.78
CA ALA A 21 -6.15 4.61 3.17
C ALA A 21 -7.48 4.21 3.84
N TRP A 22 -8.57 4.93 3.59
CA TRP A 22 -9.89 4.58 4.11
C TRP A 22 -10.35 3.18 3.65
N TYR A 23 -10.19 2.87 2.36
CA TYR A 23 -10.54 1.55 1.81
C TYR A 23 -9.62 0.44 2.31
N PHE A 24 -8.32 0.71 2.47
CA PHE A 24 -7.38 -0.26 3.02
C PHE A 24 -7.69 -0.57 4.47
N LYS A 25 -7.89 0.44 5.32
CA LYS A 25 -8.26 0.24 6.74
C LYS A 25 -9.51 -0.60 6.89
N ARG A 26 -10.56 -0.31 6.12
CA ARG A 26 -11.81 -1.08 6.16
C ARG A 26 -11.60 -2.54 5.72
N SER A 27 -10.70 -2.76 4.77
CA SER A 27 -10.33 -4.09 4.28
C SER A 27 -9.47 -4.86 5.29
N SER A 28 -8.51 -4.19 5.93
CA SER A 28 -7.67 -4.75 7.00
C SER A 28 -8.49 -5.09 8.25
N ALA A 29 -9.53 -4.29 8.58
CA ALA A 29 -10.42 -4.54 9.71
C ALA A 29 -11.25 -5.84 9.60
N ILE A 30 -11.51 -6.34 8.39
CA ILE A 30 -12.22 -7.62 8.16
C ILE A 30 -11.27 -8.78 7.81
N SER A 31 -9.97 -8.53 7.83
CA SER A 31 -8.93 -9.53 7.54
C SER A 31 -7.89 -9.52 8.66
N ARG A 32 -6.72 -8.92 8.42
CA ARG A 32 -5.67 -8.69 9.42
C ARG A 32 -5.29 -7.21 9.38
N THR A 33 -5.21 -6.59 10.55
CA THR A 33 -4.82 -5.17 10.70
C THR A 33 -3.51 -4.89 9.96
N GLY A 34 -3.46 -3.81 9.19
CA GLY A 34 -2.33 -3.40 8.34
C GLY A 34 -2.08 -4.23 7.07
N TYR A 35 -2.75 -5.38 6.87
CA TYR A 35 -2.45 -6.26 5.73
C TYR A 35 -2.75 -5.64 4.37
N SER A 36 -3.83 -4.85 4.26
CA SER A 36 -4.22 -4.25 2.97
C SER A 36 -3.25 -3.15 2.54
N GLU A 37 -2.75 -2.39 3.51
CA GLU A 37 -1.72 -1.37 3.35
C GLU A 37 -0.38 -2.02 2.94
N TYR A 38 0.01 -3.12 3.61
CA TYR A 38 1.19 -3.91 3.24
C TYR A 38 1.11 -4.36 1.79
N TRP A 39 -0.02 -4.97 1.41
CA TRP A 39 -0.21 -5.47 0.07
C TRP A 39 -0.15 -4.35 -0.98
N ALA A 40 -0.72 -3.18 -0.69
CA ALA A 40 -0.59 -2.02 -1.56
C ALA A 40 0.89 -1.60 -1.74
N GLY A 41 1.65 -1.59 -0.64
CA GLY A 41 3.09 -1.36 -0.66
C GLY A 41 3.83 -2.32 -1.60
N MET A 42 3.54 -3.61 -1.48
CA MET A 42 4.13 -4.64 -2.35
C MET A 42 3.70 -4.51 -3.81
N MET A 43 2.44 -4.12 -4.08
CA MET A 43 1.96 -3.88 -5.44
C MET A 43 2.71 -2.71 -6.11
N PHE A 44 2.99 -1.63 -5.38
CA PHE A 44 3.81 -0.54 -5.92
C PHE A 44 5.30 -0.90 -6.00
N LEU A 45 5.81 -1.78 -5.14
CA LEU A 45 7.19 -2.24 -5.21
C LEU A 45 7.43 -3.12 -6.45
N ASN A 46 6.52 -4.08 -6.68
CA ASN A 46 6.64 -5.07 -7.73
C ASN A 46 6.05 -4.59 -9.07
N GLY A 47 5.10 -3.66 -9.03
CA GLY A 47 4.29 -3.30 -10.18
C GLY A 47 3.34 -4.42 -10.61
N GLU A 48 2.37 -4.08 -11.45
CA GLU A 48 1.46 -5.00 -12.13
C GLU A 48 1.34 -4.53 -13.58
N PRO A 49 1.84 -5.28 -14.58
CA PRO A 49 1.85 -4.84 -15.97
C PRO A 49 0.47 -4.42 -16.47
N GLY A 50 0.38 -3.23 -17.06
CA GLY A 50 -0.87 -2.68 -17.57
C GLY A 50 -1.81 -2.09 -16.51
N PHE A 51 -1.44 -2.13 -15.24
CA PHE A 51 -2.21 -1.52 -14.16
C PHE A 51 -1.39 -0.62 -13.26
N ILE A 52 -0.28 -1.12 -12.69
CA ILE A 52 0.54 -0.40 -11.71
C ILE A 52 2.00 -0.37 -12.15
N GLU A 53 2.55 0.82 -12.30
CA GLU A 53 3.99 0.99 -12.49
C GLU A 53 4.71 0.87 -11.15
N LYS A 54 5.93 0.31 -11.19
CA LYS A 54 6.80 0.24 -10.02
C LYS A 54 7.08 1.66 -9.51
N ASN A 55 6.80 1.90 -8.23
CA ASN A 55 7.01 3.19 -7.59
C ASN A 55 7.50 2.98 -6.15
N LYS A 56 8.82 3.12 -5.95
CA LYS A 56 9.47 2.96 -4.64
C LYS A 56 8.91 3.91 -3.58
N GLN A 57 8.54 5.14 -3.95
CA GLN A 57 8.00 6.13 -3.00
C GLN A 57 6.60 5.73 -2.51
N LYS A 58 5.72 5.32 -3.41
CA LYS A 58 4.39 4.79 -3.02
C LYS A 58 4.53 3.50 -2.22
N ALA A 59 5.46 2.61 -2.60
CA ALA A 59 5.74 1.39 -1.82
C ALA A 59 6.12 1.73 -0.37
N LEU A 60 7.09 2.62 -0.16
CA LEU A 60 7.49 3.09 1.17
C LEU A 60 6.33 3.73 1.94
N HIS A 61 5.51 4.55 1.28
CA HIS A 61 4.36 5.20 1.91
C HIS A 61 3.37 4.16 2.49
N TRP A 62 2.96 3.19 1.68
CA TRP A 62 1.98 2.18 2.10
C TRP A 62 2.55 1.14 3.07
N LEU A 63 3.83 0.76 2.93
CA LEU A 63 4.52 -0.10 3.90
C LEU A 63 4.67 0.60 5.27
N ASN A 64 4.96 1.90 5.28
CA ASN A 64 5.00 2.67 6.52
C ASN A 64 3.62 2.70 7.22
N LEU A 65 2.54 2.98 6.47
CA LEU A 65 1.19 2.94 7.04
C LEU A 65 0.85 1.55 7.58
N SER A 66 1.21 0.49 6.86
CA SER A 66 1.07 -0.89 7.34
C SER A 66 1.79 -1.12 8.67
N CYS A 67 3.04 -0.63 8.78
CA CYS A 67 3.84 -0.75 9.98
C CYS A 67 3.19 -0.01 11.17
N LEU A 68 2.69 1.22 10.94
CA LEU A 68 2.02 2.03 11.95
C LEU A 68 0.71 1.40 12.47
N GLU A 69 0.04 0.59 11.64
CA GLU A 69 -1.14 -0.19 12.04
C GLU A 69 -0.78 -1.49 12.78
N GLY A 70 0.52 -1.77 13.00
CA GLY A 70 1.00 -2.93 13.77
C GLY A 70 1.18 -4.21 12.95
N PHE A 71 1.34 -4.11 11.63
CA PHE A 71 1.66 -5.25 10.79
C PHE A 71 3.18 -5.37 10.60
N ASP A 72 3.81 -6.21 11.43
CA ASP A 72 5.28 -6.34 11.54
C ASP A 72 5.98 -6.55 10.20
N THR A 73 5.44 -7.40 9.31
CA THR A 73 6.02 -7.63 7.98
C THR A 73 6.06 -6.35 7.13
N GLY A 74 5.13 -5.41 7.36
CA GLY A 74 5.17 -4.09 6.73
C GLY A 74 6.33 -3.23 7.26
N CYS A 75 6.67 -3.34 8.55
CA CYS A 75 7.84 -2.68 9.14
C CYS A 75 9.14 -3.23 8.56
N GLU A 76 9.27 -4.56 8.50
CA GLU A 76 10.45 -5.25 7.97
C GLU A 76 10.75 -4.85 6.51
N GLU A 77 9.72 -4.86 5.66
CA GLU A 77 9.88 -4.45 4.25
C GLU A 77 10.15 -2.95 4.11
N PHE A 78 9.53 -2.10 4.95
CA PHE A 78 9.83 -0.67 4.97
C PHE A 78 11.31 -0.43 5.30
N GLU A 79 11.81 -1.04 6.39
CA GLU A 79 13.20 -0.92 6.81
C GLU A 79 14.17 -1.46 5.77
N THR A 80 13.84 -2.60 5.15
CA THR A 80 14.65 -3.20 4.07
C THR A 80 14.77 -2.24 2.89
N LEU A 81 13.67 -1.58 2.53
CA LEU A 81 13.61 -0.68 1.38
C LEU A 81 14.23 0.70 1.65
N THR A 82 14.30 1.14 2.91
CA THR A 82 14.97 2.39 3.32
C THR A 82 16.47 2.22 3.57
N ASN A 83 16.90 1.05 4.07
CA ASN A 83 18.28 0.81 4.47
C ASN A 83 19.11 0.09 3.40
N GLY A 84 18.47 -0.40 2.34
CA GLY A 84 19.10 -1.03 1.17
C GLY A 84 19.45 -0.05 0.05
#